data_AF-A0A958YM54-F1
#
_entry.id   AF-A0A958YM54-F1
#
_cell.length_a   1.000
_cell.length_b   1.000
_cell.length_c   1.000
_cell.angle_alpha   90.00
_cell.angle_beta   90.00
_cell.angle_gamma   90.00
#
_symmetry.space_group_name_H-M   'P 1'
#
loop_
_entity.id
_entity.type
_entity.pdbx_description
1 polymer ?
#
loop_
_entity_poly.entity_id
_entity_poly.type
_entity_poly.pdbx_seq_one_letter_code
_entity_poly.pdbx_strand_id
1 'polypeptide(L)'
;MQKECLECGEKIVGRTDKKFCSDACRNSYNNTINKDSKNLIRNTNNWLRKNYRILEALNPDKKTKVSRSKLIEKGFDFNYFTSIYTTKAGTVYYFVYDQG
;
A
#
# COMPACT_ATOMS: atom_id res chain seq x y z
N MET A 1 -26.13 11.93 32.04
CA MET A 1 -24.93 12.30 31.27
C MET A 1 -25.35 12.67 29.86
N GLN A 2 -24.82 13.75 29.30
CA GLN A 2 -25.09 14.13 27.90
C GLN A 2 -24.26 13.25 26.97
N LYS A 3 -24.84 12.78 25.86
CA LYS A 3 -24.09 12.04 24.83
C LYS A 3 -23.26 13.00 23.99
N GLU A 4 -21.99 12.68 23.82
CA GLU A 4 -21.03 13.47 23.07
C GLU A 4 -20.64 12.75 21.77
N CYS A 5 -20.28 13.53 20.75
CA CYS A 5 -19.83 13.03 19.46
C CYS A 5 -18.47 12.34 19.60
N LEU A 6 -18.34 11.14 19.03
CA LEU A 6 -17.07 10.37 19.06
C LEU A 6 -15.91 11.03 18.29
N GLU A 7 -16.17 12.06 17.49
CA GLU A 7 -15.17 12.75 16.66
C GLU A 7 -14.83 14.13 17.23
N CYS A 8 -15.83 15.02 17.41
CA CYS A 8 -15.60 16.41 17.82
C CYS A 8 -15.91 16.70 19.30
N GLY A 9 -16.48 15.75 20.05
CA GLY A 9 -16.88 15.96 21.45
C GLY A 9 -18.13 16.83 21.64
N GLU A 10 -18.72 17.38 20.58
CA GLU A 10 -19.94 18.19 20.71
C GLU A 10 -21.14 17.36 21.18
N LYS A 11 -22.09 18.03 21.85
CA LYS A 11 -23.32 17.40 22.32
C LYS A 11 -24.14 16.86 21.16
N ILE A 12 -24.56 15.61 21.27
CA ILE A 12 -25.44 14.97 20.29
C ILE A 12 -26.88 15.31 20.65
N VAL A 13 -27.60 15.89 19.69
CA VAL A 13 -29.05 16.07 19.74
C VAL A 13 -29.71 15.15 18.71
N GLY A 14 -30.82 14.50 19.12
CA GLY A 14 -31.62 13.61 18.27
C GLY A 14 -31.74 12.21 18.84
N ARG A 15 -31.79 11.20 17.95
CA ARG A 15 -32.03 9.80 18.29
C ARG A 15 -31.13 9.29 19.41
N THR A 16 -31.69 8.44 20.28
CA THR A 16 -31.01 7.84 21.43
C THR A 16 -29.75 7.06 21.04
N ASP A 17 -29.68 6.46 19.86
CA ASP A 17 -28.56 5.64 19.37
C ASP A 17 -27.52 6.44 18.54
N LYS A 18 -27.71 7.75 18.37
CA LYS A 18 -26.82 8.60 17.57
C LYS A 18 -25.42 8.67 18.21
N LYS A 19 -24.38 8.42 17.41
CA LYS A 19 -22.95 8.40 17.80
C LYS A 19 -22.14 9.61 17.31
N PHE A 20 -22.66 10.33 16.32
CA PHE A 20 -21.97 11.46 15.68
C PHE A 20 -22.91 12.65 15.55
N CYS A 21 -22.42 13.88 15.71
CA CYS A 21 -23.25 15.09 15.55
C CYS A 21 -23.68 15.28 14.07
N SER A 22 -22.81 14.92 13.13
CA SER A 22 -22.99 15.07 11.67
C SER A 22 -22.41 13.90 10.87
N ASP A 23 -22.80 13.79 9.60
CA ASP A 23 -22.21 12.82 8.66
C ASP A 23 -20.73 13.10 8.39
N ALA A 24 -20.32 14.37 8.41
CA ALA A 24 -18.91 14.76 8.32
C ALA A 24 -18.08 14.15 9.46
N CYS A 25 -18.57 14.24 10.71
CA CYS A 25 -17.91 13.64 11.87
C CYS A 25 -17.83 12.11 11.77
N ARG A 26 -18.89 11.46 11.28
CA ARG A 26 -18.87 10.00 11.04
C ARG A 26 -17.78 9.62 10.02
N ASN A 27 -17.68 10.37 8.93
CA ASN A 27 -16.71 10.11 7.88
C ASN A 27 -15.27 10.35 8.35
N SER A 28 -15.03 11.44 9.09
CA SER A 28 -13.71 11.76 9.66
C SER A 28 -13.25 10.65 10.61
N TYR A 29 -14.11 10.24 11.54
CA TYR A 29 -13.83 9.17 12.49
C TYR A 29 -13.53 7.83 11.80
N ASN A 30 -14.29 7.48 10.75
CA ASN A 30 -14.02 6.25 9.98
C ASN A 30 -12.73 6.34 9.14
N ASN A 31 -12.33 7.54 8.72
CA ASN A 31 -11.08 7.77 8.02
C ASN A 31 -9.87 7.67 8.96
N THR A 32 -9.99 8.12 10.20
CA THR A 32 -8.93 8.00 11.21
C THR A 32 -8.73 6.55 11.66
N ILE A 33 -9.81 5.79 11.89
CA ILE A 33 -9.73 4.36 12.27
C ILE A 33 -8.91 3.54 11.26
N ASN A 34 -9.09 3.81 9.96
CA ASN A 34 -8.45 3.02 8.90
C ASN A 34 -7.13 3.63 8.40
N LYS A 35 -6.58 4.64 9.09
CA LYS A 35 -5.45 5.41 8.58
C LYS A 35 -4.19 4.55 8.43
N ASP A 36 -3.87 3.72 9.43
CA ASP A 36 -2.62 2.96 9.46
C ASP A 36 -2.63 1.81 8.45
N SER A 37 -3.72 1.05 8.37
CA SER A 37 -3.90 -0.01 7.38
C SER A 37 -3.88 0.52 5.95
N LYS A 38 -4.55 1.65 5.69
CA LYS A 38 -4.51 2.32 4.38
C LYS A 38 -3.12 2.84 4.04
N ASN A 39 -2.38 3.37 5.02
CA ASN A 39 -1.01 3.85 4.81
C ASN A 39 -0.04 2.73 4.48
N LEU A 40 -0.11 1.60 5.20
CA LEU A 40 0.72 0.42 4.91
C LEU A 40 0.51 -0.05 3.48
N ILE A 41 -0.76 -0.31 3.10
CA ILE A 41 -1.10 -0.79 1.75
C ILE A 41 -0.64 0.21 0.68
N ARG A 42 -0.90 1.51 0.90
CA ARG A 42 -0.47 2.57 -0.02
C ARG A 42 1.06 2.60 -0.19
N ASN A 43 1.81 2.50 0.90
CA ASN A 43 3.27 2.52 0.86
C ASN A 43 3.84 1.27 0.17
N THR A 44 3.30 0.09 0.46
CA THR A 44 3.66 -1.15 -0.24
C THR A 44 3.40 -1.05 -1.74
N ASN A 45 2.24 -0.53 -2.15
CA ASN A 45 1.92 -0.33 -3.56
C ASN A 45 2.83 0.71 -4.23
N ASN A 46 3.23 1.76 -3.50
CA ASN A 46 4.20 2.73 -4.02
C ASN A 46 5.56 2.09 -4.29
N TRP A 47 6.05 1.23 -3.38
CA TRP A 47 7.29 0.48 -3.59
C TRP A 47 7.19 -0.48 -4.76
N LEU A 48 6.12 -1.28 -4.84
CA LEU A 48 5.88 -2.19 -5.97
C LEU A 48 5.84 -1.44 -7.30
N ARG A 49 5.15 -0.29 -7.37
CA ARG A 49 5.10 0.54 -8.59
C ARG A 49 6.46 1.12 -8.96
N LYS A 50 7.25 1.54 -7.98
CA LYS A 50 8.62 2.03 -8.22
C LYS A 50 9.50 0.92 -8.78
N ASN A 51 9.48 -0.25 -8.15
CA ASN A 51 10.22 -1.43 -8.60
C ASN A 51 9.84 -1.83 -10.02
N TYR A 52 8.54 -1.88 -10.31
CA TYR A 52 8.03 -2.20 -11.65
C TYR A 52 8.61 -1.27 -12.72
N ARG A 53 8.55 0.04 -12.51
CA ARG A 53 9.09 1.05 -13.44
C ARG A 53 10.59 0.90 -13.66
N ILE A 54 11.34 0.51 -12.62
CA ILE A 54 12.78 0.28 -12.73
C ILE A 54 13.05 -0.93 -13.65
N LEU A 55 12.31 -2.04 -13.47
CA LEU A 55 12.46 -3.23 -14.30
C LEU A 55 12.06 -2.96 -15.74
N GLU A 56 10.91 -2.31 -15.96
CA GLU A 56 10.42 -1.91 -17.29
C GLU A 56 11.45 -1.04 -18.04
N ALA A 57 12.02 -0.03 -17.37
CA ALA A 57 13.02 0.85 -17.97
C ALA A 57 14.36 0.16 -18.27
N LEU A 58 14.68 -0.91 -17.54
CA LEU A 58 15.92 -1.68 -17.72
C LEU A 58 15.77 -2.86 -18.68
N ASN A 59 14.54 -3.21 -19.05
CA ASN A 59 14.24 -4.37 -19.89
C ASN A 59 13.40 -4.02 -21.13
N PRO A 60 13.85 -3.07 -21.99
CA PRO A 60 13.08 -2.66 -23.17
C PRO A 60 12.87 -3.79 -24.17
N ASP A 61 13.85 -4.71 -24.30
CA ASP A 61 13.83 -5.81 -25.27
C ASP A 61 13.35 -7.13 -24.67
N LYS A 62 12.58 -7.07 -23.57
CA LYS A 62 11.96 -8.20 -22.85
C LYS A 62 12.93 -9.20 -22.20
N LYS A 63 14.20 -9.26 -22.59
CA LYS A 63 15.21 -10.13 -21.97
C LYS A 63 16.54 -9.42 -21.78
N THR A 64 16.76 -8.93 -20.57
CA THR A 64 18.00 -8.25 -20.18
C THR A 64 18.54 -8.83 -18.87
N LYS A 65 19.87 -8.96 -18.77
CA LYS A 65 20.55 -9.23 -17.50
C LYS A 65 21.08 -7.93 -16.92
N VAL A 66 20.71 -7.64 -15.68
CA VAL A 66 21.18 -6.45 -14.97
C VAL A 66 21.83 -6.86 -13.66
N SER A 67 22.92 -6.18 -13.29
CA SER A 67 23.57 -6.41 -12.00
C SER A 67 22.69 -5.93 -10.85
N ARG A 68 22.81 -6.60 -9.70
CA ARG A 68 22.16 -6.19 -8.46
C ARG A 68 22.51 -4.74 -8.07
N SER A 69 23.78 -4.34 -8.26
CA SER A 69 24.25 -2.98 -7.96
C SER A 69 23.49 -1.90 -8.73
N LYS A 70 23.22 -2.11 -10.03
CA LYS A 70 22.49 -1.17 -10.88
C LYS A 70 21.03 -1.01 -10.47
N LEU A 71 20.40 -2.08 -9.97
CA LEU A 71 19.05 -2.03 -9.40
C LEU A 71 19.03 -1.22 -8.10
N ILE A 72 20.00 -1.44 -7.21
CA ILE A 72 20.15 -0.68 -5.96
C ILE A 72 20.36 0.81 -6.24
N GLU A 73 21.22 1.15 -7.21
CA GLU A 73 21.49 2.53 -7.61
C GLU A 73 20.23 3.25 -8.12
N LYS A 74 19.35 2.53 -8.84
CA LYS A 74 18.03 3.07 -9.25
C LYS A 74 17.00 3.07 -8.12
N GLY A 75 17.35 2.59 -6.94
CA GLY A 75 16.51 2.56 -5.75
C GLY A 75 15.45 1.45 -5.77
N PHE A 76 15.75 0.32 -6.40
CA PHE A 76 14.95 -0.91 -6.34
C PHE A 76 15.04 -1.54 -4.95
N ASP A 77 13.91 -1.93 -4.38
CA ASP A 77 13.84 -2.59 -3.09
C ASP A 77 13.47 -4.08 -3.24
N PHE A 78 14.42 -4.97 -2.94
CA PHE A 78 14.25 -6.42 -3.10
C PHE A 78 13.25 -7.06 -2.15
N ASN A 79 12.75 -6.33 -1.14
CA ASN A 79 11.71 -6.83 -0.24
C ASN A 79 10.31 -6.75 -0.84
N TYR A 80 10.13 -6.02 -1.95
CA TYR A 80 8.82 -5.80 -2.59
C TYR A 80 8.74 -6.53 -3.93
N PHE A 81 8.17 -7.73 -3.89
CA PHE A 81 7.81 -8.56 -5.04
C PHE A 81 6.40 -9.12 -4.88
N THR A 82 5.76 -9.51 -5.98
CA THR A 82 4.38 -10.01 -5.99
C THR A 82 4.31 -11.53 -6.07
N SER A 83 5.32 -12.17 -6.67
CA SER A 83 5.32 -13.61 -6.87
C SER A 83 6.73 -14.19 -6.92
N ILE A 84 6.82 -15.47 -6.58
CA ILE A 84 8.03 -16.26 -6.64
C ILE A 84 7.75 -17.43 -7.58
N TYR A 85 8.68 -17.70 -8.50
CA TYR A 85 8.63 -18.85 -9.37
C TYR A 85 9.89 -19.68 -9.23
N THR A 86 9.74 -20.95 -8.88
CA THR A 86 10.86 -21.89 -8.77
C THR A 86 10.83 -22.85 -9.93
N THR A 87 11.90 -22.86 -10.72
CA THR A 87 12.07 -23.80 -11.85
C THR A 87 12.29 -25.23 -11.36
N LYS A 88 12.07 -26.21 -12.23
CA LYS A 88 12.38 -27.62 -11.96
C LYS A 88 13.85 -27.86 -11.61
N ALA A 89 14.76 -27.00 -12.06
CA ALA A 89 16.18 -27.02 -11.74
C ALA A 89 16.53 -26.39 -10.38
N GLY A 90 15.53 -25.90 -9.63
CA GLY A 90 15.71 -25.27 -8.32
C GLY A 90 16.05 -23.77 -8.36
N THR A 91 16.18 -23.16 -9.55
CA THR A 91 16.40 -21.71 -9.67
C THR A 91 15.13 -20.95 -9.30
N VAL A 92 15.26 -19.98 -8.40
CA VAL A 92 14.18 -19.12 -7.90
C VAL A 92 14.20 -17.77 -8.63
N TYR A 93 13.04 -17.35 -9.11
CA TYR A 93 12.80 -16.07 -9.76
C TYR A 93 11.82 -15.26 -8.93
N TYR A 94 12.08 -13.96 -8.83
CA TYR A 94 11.26 -13.01 -8.08
C TYR A 94 10.65 -12.02 -9.06
N PHE A 95 9.32 -11.91 -9.04
CA PHE A 95 8.59 -11.09 -9.98
C PHE A 95 7.88 -9.93 -9.29
N VAL A 96 7.84 -8.79 -9.99
CA VAL A 96 6.96 -7.67 -9.73
C VAL A 96 5.96 -7.61 -10.89
N TYR A 97 4.75 -8.10 -10.64
CA TYR A 97 3.73 -8.38 -11.65
C TYR A 97 4.26 -9.31 -12.76
N ASP A 98 4.42 -8.80 -13.98
CA ASP A 98 4.93 -9.53 -15.16
C ASP A 98 6.44 -9.38 -15.39
N GLN A 99 7.16 -8.64 -14.52
CA GLN A 99 8.59 -8.36 -14.68
C GLN A 99 9.42 -9.13 -13.62
N GLY A 100 10.44 -9.88 -14.03
CA GLY A 100 11.32 -10.64 -13.12
C GLY A 100 12.30 -11.57 -13.83
#